data_AF-A0A177WKA7-F1
#
_entry.id   AF-A0A177WKA7-F1
#
_cell.length_a   1.000
_cell.length_b   1.000
_cell.length_c   1.000
_cell.angle_alpha   90.00
_cell.angle_beta   90.00
_cell.angle_gamma   90.00
#
_symmetry.space_group_name_H-M   'P 1'
#
loop_
_entity.id
_entity.type
_entity.pdbx_description
1 polymer ?
#
loop_
_entity_poly.entity_id
_entity_poly.type
_entity_poly.pdbx_seq_one_letter_code
_entity_poly.pdbx_strand_id
1 'polypeptide(L)'
;MKDTFSAASNRLEPGDARRSLVFRFGSYSCYSMVFSQRSIGIRRPKIVIIILSVALTTMLYALAKISIYSYSYSSSIIDSNVLDDYINLNKSTGLSNGQPSFCRNSDPTECRPRRRITVQEMISVISKLQSVNQNQRKIHFRDLTGLGNAARIYKDAFDIYYQISVYQPNVTVKLSIEKELLKLEKKLYPWVINGPMHSSAIDALFNSSGRGIVITTGSKYALVAKHTITMLRLIKSTLPIEIMYCGADDLGTNEFKMLSMLPNVRVVDMRSVLGLKRCEKGWENKPFAVLASRFNQVILMDADALFFQPPEVLFEIPRYKETGTLLFRDRTLPFGTYGRGQNLVNMLMDIAKPFKNQLLYSENRLMRHMTSDEIDSGVVVWNKSKAMPAILLTCLLNSAPFKNHIYSNSWGDKETYWLAHEALRIPFSVASDNGGAIGQLIHSDGADMVCGGLYHADDMDRPLWFNGGIGSRIPAKELGITQVQHWAIERTGANVKWEIATEPFCLHGKLDSPLGVNYSHIGKLTPNELNLARNMTELWVELFQL
;
A
#
# COMPACT_ATOMS: atom_id res chain seq x y z
N MET A 1 19.68 33.44 -23.76
CA MET A 1 21.06 33.90 -23.51
C MET A 1 21.93 32.67 -23.37
N LYS A 2 23.04 32.68 -24.11
CA LYS A 2 24.05 31.61 -24.19
C LYS A 2 24.78 31.50 -22.85
N ASP A 3 25.20 30.29 -22.49
CA ASP A 3 26.62 30.06 -22.15
C ASP A 3 27.01 28.60 -22.32
N THR A 4 28.15 28.45 -23.00
CA THR A 4 28.89 27.27 -23.41
C THR A 4 29.99 26.96 -22.38
N PHE A 5 30.31 25.69 -22.12
CA PHE A 5 31.70 25.30 -21.84
C PHE A 5 32.03 23.88 -22.34
N SER A 6 33.24 23.81 -22.87
CA SER A 6 33.86 22.80 -23.73
C SER A 6 34.38 21.56 -22.99
N ALA A 7 34.46 20.46 -23.75
CA ALA A 7 35.08 19.18 -23.43
C ALA A 7 36.61 19.25 -23.26
N ALA A 8 37.16 18.25 -22.56
CA ALA A 8 38.51 17.73 -22.78
C ALA A 8 38.53 16.20 -22.52
N SER A 9 38.93 15.47 -23.56
CA SER A 9 39.19 14.04 -23.62
C SER A 9 40.54 13.66 -22.99
N ASN A 10 40.69 12.44 -22.48
CA ASN A 10 41.84 11.58 -22.77
C ASN A 10 41.56 10.11 -22.38
N ARG A 11 41.75 9.22 -23.36
CA ARG A 11 41.93 7.77 -23.18
C ARG A 11 43.36 7.49 -22.74
N LEU A 12 43.60 6.37 -22.06
CA LEU A 12 44.67 5.38 -22.34
C LEU A 12 44.56 4.21 -21.33
N GLU A 13 44.47 2.99 -21.87
CA GLU A 13 44.76 1.68 -21.24
C GLU A 13 46.16 1.20 -21.71
N PRO A 14 46.68 -0.02 -21.39
CA PRO A 14 46.77 -0.78 -20.13
C PRO A 14 48.23 -1.29 -19.87
N GLY A 15 48.52 -1.99 -18.76
CA GLY A 15 49.75 -2.81 -18.67
C GLY A 15 50.33 -3.15 -17.28
N ASP A 16 50.07 -4.38 -16.84
CA ASP A 16 50.93 -5.41 -16.22
C ASP A 16 52.04 -5.14 -15.15
N ALA A 17 51.93 -6.00 -14.10
CA ALA A 17 52.96 -6.89 -13.53
C ALA A 17 54.03 -6.45 -12.48
N ARG A 18 53.95 -7.17 -11.34
CA ARG A 18 54.99 -7.71 -10.42
C ARG A 18 55.62 -6.85 -9.31
N ARG A 19 55.37 -7.28 -8.05
CA ARG A 19 56.33 -7.90 -7.09
C ARG A 19 55.59 -8.20 -5.75
N SER A 20 55.32 -9.48 -5.42
CA SER A 20 56.04 -10.35 -4.44
C SER A 20 55.96 -9.85 -2.98
N LEU A 21 55.66 -10.60 -1.91
CA LEU A 21 55.90 -12.02 -1.59
C LEU A 21 55.24 -12.37 -0.21
N VAL A 22 54.89 -13.66 0.00
CA VAL A 22 54.87 -14.46 1.28
C VAL A 22 53.57 -14.63 2.12
N PHE A 23 53.04 -15.87 2.03
CA PHE A 23 52.55 -16.86 3.03
C PHE A 23 51.84 -16.40 4.33
N ARG A 24 50.76 -17.04 4.82
CA ARG A 24 50.66 -18.48 5.16
C ARG A 24 49.19 -18.92 5.39
N PHE A 25 48.86 -20.13 4.93
CA PHE A 25 47.59 -20.84 5.15
C PHE A 25 47.50 -21.45 6.55
N GLY A 26 46.28 -21.56 7.07
CA GLY A 26 45.93 -22.30 8.29
C GLY A 26 44.48 -22.77 8.27
N SER A 27 44.26 -23.96 7.71
CA SER A 27 43.01 -24.72 7.68
C SER A 27 42.74 -25.43 9.01
N TYR A 28 41.53 -25.33 9.55
CA TYR A 28 41.05 -26.15 10.67
C TYR A 28 40.14 -27.27 10.15
N SER A 29 40.57 -28.51 10.41
CA SER A 29 39.85 -29.74 10.13
C SER A 29 39.10 -30.22 11.39
N CYS A 30 37.95 -30.84 11.14
CA CYS A 30 37.06 -31.48 12.09
C CYS A 30 37.76 -32.55 12.95
N TYR A 31 37.40 -32.60 14.23
CA TYR A 31 37.55 -33.80 15.06
C TYR A 31 36.20 -34.21 15.63
N SER A 32 35.76 -35.40 15.24
CA SER A 32 34.70 -36.16 15.88
C SER A 32 35.18 -36.71 17.23
N MET A 33 34.43 -36.50 18.31
CA MET A 33 34.64 -37.23 19.56
C MET A 33 33.61 -38.35 19.70
N VAL A 34 34.16 -39.57 19.71
CA VAL A 34 33.50 -40.85 19.97
C VAL A 34 33.14 -40.94 21.45
N PHE A 35 31.91 -41.36 21.75
CA PHE A 35 31.46 -41.72 23.09
C PHE A 35 32.17 -42.99 23.57
N SER A 36 32.82 -42.91 24.73
CA SER A 36 33.39 -44.05 25.46
C SER A 36 32.71 -44.15 26.81
N GLN A 37 31.90 -45.20 27.00
CA GLN A 37 31.37 -45.60 28.29
C GLN A 37 32.51 -46.11 29.18
N ARG A 38 32.84 -45.36 30.24
CA ARG A 38 33.57 -45.89 31.40
C ARG A 38 32.75 -45.68 32.66
N SER A 39 32.20 -46.78 33.14
CA SER A 39 31.59 -46.97 34.44
C SER A 39 32.60 -46.68 35.57
N ILE A 40 32.42 -45.55 36.27
CA ILE A 40 33.09 -45.28 37.54
C ILE A 40 32.19 -45.79 38.66
N GLY A 41 32.56 -46.93 39.24
CA GLY A 41 31.93 -47.48 40.43
C GLY A 41 32.30 -46.66 41.66
N ILE A 42 31.42 -45.77 42.11
CA ILE A 42 31.56 -45.08 43.40
C ILE A 42 31.03 -45.99 44.50
N ARG A 43 31.92 -46.79 45.10
CA ARG A 43 31.68 -47.44 46.39
C ARG A 43 31.77 -46.38 47.50
N ARG A 44 30.65 -45.75 47.86
CA ARG A 44 30.36 -45.14 49.19
C ARG A 44 28.95 -44.49 49.17
N PRO A 45 27.90 -45.16 49.67
CA PRO A 45 26.52 -44.64 49.63
C PRO A 45 26.33 -43.32 50.38
N LYS A 46 27.18 -43.01 51.37
CA LYS A 46 27.12 -41.76 52.13
C LYS A 46 27.54 -40.51 51.34
N ILE A 47 28.41 -40.64 50.32
CA ILE A 47 28.89 -39.48 49.53
C ILE A 47 27.88 -39.09 48.44
N VAL A 48 27.22 -40.08 47.83
CA VAL A 48 26.17 -39.85 46.82
C VAL A 48 24.96 -39.15 47.43
N ILE A 49 24.59 -39.51 48.66
CA ILE A 49 23.48 -38.85 49.39
C ILE A 49 23.80 -37.38 49.70
N ILE A 50 25.05 -37.06 50.05
CA ILE A 50 25.47 -35.67 50.33
C ILE A 50 25.49 -34.84 49.04
N ILE A 51 25.98 -35.40 47.92
CA ILE A 51 25.99 -34.69 46.64
C ILE A 51 24.56 -34.45 46.13
N LEU A 52 23.67 -35.45 46.27
CA LEU A 52 22.25 -35.28 45.91
C LEU A 52 21.53 -34.30 46.84
N SER A 53 21.84 -34.27 48.13
CA SER A 53 21.21 -33.30 49.05
C SER A 53 21.67 -31.86 48.78
N VAL A 54 22.95 -31.65 48.42
CA VAL A 54 23.49 -30.35 48.02
C VAL A 54 22.95 -29.90 46.66
N ALA A 55 22.76 -30.82 45.71
CA ALA A 55 22.13 -30.51 44.42
C ALA A 55 20.64 -30.19 44.57
N LEU A 56 19.92 -30.91 45.44
CA LEU A 56 18.50 -30.65 45.69
C LEU A 56 18.31 -29.34 46.46
N THR A 57 19.17 -29.01 47.42
CA THR A 57 19.11 -27.74 48.16
C THR A 57 19.48 -26.54 47.28
N THR A 58 20.47 -26.67 46.39
CA THR A 58 20.78 -25.60 45.41
C THR A 58 19.66 -25.43 44.37
N MET A 59 19.03 -26.52 43.91
CA MET A 59 17.89 -26.45 43.00
C MET A 59 16.64 -25.84 43.66
N LEU A 60 16.33 -26.21 44.91
CA LEU A 60 15.25 -25.61 45.70
C LEU A 60 15.51 -24.12 45.98
N TYR A 61 16.76 -23.74 46.27
CA TYR A 61 17.15 -22.34 46.44
C TYR A 61 17.02 -21.53 45.13
N ALA A 62 17.37 -22.12 43.99
CA ALA A 62 17.17 -21.51 42.67
C ALA A 62 15.68 -21.34 42.33
N LEU A 63 14.84 -22.35 42.62
CA LEU A 63 13.39 -22.29 42.42
C LEU A 63 12.71 -21.29 43.36
N ALA A 64 13.17 -21.18 44.61
CA ALA A 64 12.72 -20.16 45.56
C ALA A 64 13.12 -18.75 45.08
N LYS A 65 14.35 -18.57 44.57
CA LYS A 65 14.75 -17.29 43.96
C LYS A 65 13.93 -16.95 42.72
N ILE A 66 13.64 -17.90 41.83
CA ILE A 66 12.79 -17.69 40.65
C ILE A 66 11.36 -17.34 41.09
N SER A 67 10.84 -17.98 42.14
CA SER A 67 9.50 -17.68 42.68
C SER A 67 9.43 -16.31 43.35
N ILE A 68 10.46 -15.91 44.10
CA ILE A 68 10.57 -14.57 44.71
C ILE A 68 10.78 -13.50 43.63
N TYR A 69 11.55 -13.79 42.57
CA TYR A 69 11.70 -12.90 41.42
C TYR A 69 10.39 -12.76 40.63
N SER A 70 9.65 -13.86 40.45
CA SER A 70 8.34 -13.87 39.78
C SER A 70 7.26 -13.17 40.62
N TYR A 71 7.33 -13.27 41.95
CA TYR A 71 6.41 -12.60 42.86
C TYR A 71 6.69 -11.09 42.93
N SER A 72 7.97 -10.69 43.03
CA SER A 72 8.44 -9.29 42.99
C SER A 72 8.13 -8.60 41.66
N TYR A 73 8.18 -9.34 40.54
CA TYR A 73 7.78 -8.84 39.23
C TYR A 73 6.26 -8.75 39.05
N SER A 74 5.47 -9.50 39.84
CA SER A 74 4.00 -9.37 39.85
C SER A 74 3.51 -8.25 40.75
N SER A 75 4.31 -7.82 41.74
CA SER A 75 3.93 -6.81 42.73
C SER A 75 4.55 -5.43 42.50
N SER A 76 5.26 -5.21 41.39
CA SER A 76 5.76 -3.89 41.00
C SER A 76 5.41 -3.61 39.53
N ILE A 77 4.81 -2.46 39.28
CA ILE A 77 4.20 -1.99 38.00
C ILE A 77 2.73 -2.40 37.83
N ILE A 78 1.85 -1.84 38.67
CA ILE A 78 0.71 -1.06 38.19
C ILE A 78 0.59 0.14 39.13
N ASP A 79 0.95 1.32 38.65
CA ASP A 79 0.60 2.58 39.30
C ASP A 79 -0.94 2.69 39.20
N SER A 80 -1.63 2.46 40.32
CA SER A 80 -3.10 2.35 40.38
C SER A 80 -3.80 3.58 39.82
N ASN A 81 -3.15 4.75 39.91
CA ASN A 81 -3.71 6.01 39.43
C ASN A 81 -3.77 6.10 37.90
N VAL A 82 -2.87 5.45 37.17
CA VAL A 82 -2.88 5.44 35.68
C VAL A 82 -3.89 4.42 35.14
N LEU A 83 -4.11 3.33 35.87
CA LEU A 83 -5.13 2.33 35.51
C LEU A 83 -6.54 2.89 35.74
N ASP A 84 -6.74 3.67 36.80
CA ASP A 84 -8.03 4.31 37.10
C ASP A 84 -8.37 5.43 36.10
N ASP A 85 -7.40 6.24 35.68
CA ASP A 85 -7.59 7.22 34.60
C ASP A 85 -7.89 6.56 33.24
N TYR A 86 -7.27 5.40 32.96
CA TYR A 86 -7.52 4.62 31.73
C TYR A 86 -8.86 3.87 31.77
N ILE A 87 -9.27 3.33 32.92
CA ILE A 87 -10.59 2.72 33.14
C ILE A 87 -11.71 3.77 33.02
N ASN A 88 -11.45 5.00 33.49
CA ASN A 88 -12.42 6.11 33.35
C ASN A 88 -12.52 6.62 31.91
N LEU A 89 -11.44 6.60 31.11
CA LEU A 89 -11.53 6.81 29.66
C LEU A 89 -12.26 5.64 28.96
N ASN A 90 -11.97 4.39 29.34
CA ASN A 90 -12.54 3.18 28.72
C ASN A 90 -14.00 2.89 29.10
N LYS A 91 -14.56 3.54 30.12
CA LYS A 91 -16.02 3.55 30.32
C LYS A 91 -16.74 4.33 29.20
N SER A 92 -16.03 5.17 28.44
CA SER A 92 -16.59 5.90 27.28
C SER A 92 -16.24 5.30 25.91
N THR A 93 -15.14 4.54 25.80
CA THR A 93 -14.71 3.87 24.56
C THR A 93 -14.90 2.36 24.67
N GLY A 94 -16.16 1.93 24.67
CA GLY A 94 -16.49 0.52 24.52
C GLY A 94 -16.11 0.02 23.13
N LEU A 95 -14.85 -0.38 22.92
CA LEU A 95 -14.52 -1.36 21.88
C LEU A 95 -15.28 -2.63 22.27
N SER A 96 -16.50 -2.78 21.73
CA SER A 96 -17.38 -3.88 22.07
C SER A 96 -16.62 -5.18 21.89
N ASN A 97 -16.68 -6.07 22.88
CA ASN A 97 -16.34 -7.46 22.72
C ASN A 97 -17.27 -8.03 21.64
N GLY A 98 -16.85 -7.96 20.37
CA GLY A 98 -17.72 -8.22 19.24
C GLY A 98 -16.90 -8.41 17.98
N GLN A 99 -17.27 -9.42 17.20
CA GLN A 99 -16.66 -9.66 15.90
C GLN A 99 -16.86 -8.44 14.98
N PRO A 100 -15.94 -8.16 14.05
CA PRO A 100 -16.11 -7.08 13.07
C PRO A 100 -17.43 -7.23 12.33
N SER A 101 -18.06 -6.11 11.95
CA SER A 101 -19.36 -6.12 11.26
C SER A 101 -19.34 -6.99 9.99
N PHE A 102 -18.26 -6.87 9.21
CA PHE A 102 -17.98 -7.68 8.02
C PHE A 102 -17.67 -9.16 8.29
N CYS A 103 -17.42 -9.55 9.54
CA CYS A 103 -17.28 -10.96 9.92
C CYS A 103 -18.62 -11.58 10.39
N ARG A 104 -19.66 -10.77 10.64
CA ARG A 104 -20.98 -11.25 11.11
C ARG A 104 -21.94 -11.56 9.97
N ASN A 105 -21.85 -10.81 8.87
CA ASN A 105 -22.72 -10.92 7.70
C ASN A 105 -21.83 -10.98 6.44
N SER A 106 -22.08 -11.97 5.57
CA SER A 106 -21.45 -12.24 4.26
C SER A 106 -20.03 -12.86 4.25
N ASP A 107 -19.86 -13.80 3.30
CA ASP A 107 -18.66 -14.54 2.85
C ASP A 107 -17.52 -14.78 3.87
N PRO A 108 -17.26 -16.04 4.29
CA PRO A 108 -16.13 -16.42 5.15
C PRO A 108 -14.76 -15.90 4.68
N THR A 109 -14.61 -15.54 3.40
CA THR A 109 -13.38 -14.98 2.82
C THR A 109 -13.10 -13.52 3.20
N GLU A 110 -14.08 -12.78 3.75
CA GLU A 110 -13.91 -11.37 4.14
C GLU A 110 -13.21 -11.18 5.49
N CYS A 111 -13.31 -12.17 6.38
CA CYS A 111 -12.66 -12.17 7.68
C CYS A 111 -11.26 -12.79 7.58
N ARG A 112 -10.27 -12.25 8.32
CA ARG A 112 -8.93 -12.85 8.34
C ARG A 112 -9.00 -14.30 8.86
N PRO A 113 -8.28 -15.26 8.27
CA PRO A 113 -8.26 -16.64 8.78
C PRO A 113 -7.86 -16.69 10.26
N ARG A 114 -8.55 -17.56 11.02
CA ARG A 114 -8.26 -17.75 12.45
C ARG A 114 -6.88 -18.35 12.62
N ARG A 115 -6.03 -17.68 13.41
CA ARG A 115 -4.71 -18.17 13.84
C ARG A 115 -4.62 -18.11 15.35
N ARG A 116 -4.30 -19.23 15.99
CA ARG A 116 -4.09 -19.25 17.45
C ARG A 116 -2.79 -18.51 17.76
N ILE A 117 -2.88 -17.42 18.52
CA ILE A 117 -1.70 -16.71 19.03
C ILE A 117 -1.22 -17.39 20.31
N THR A 118 0.09 -17.60 20.40
CA THR A 118 0.75 -18.17 21.58
C THR A 118 1.14 -17.09 22.60
N VAL A 119 1.29 -17.48 23.86
CA VAL A 119 1.77 -16.57 24.92
C VAL A 119 3.16 -16.01 24.59
N GLN A 120 4.04 -16.81 23.99
CA GLN A 120 5.38 -16.38 23.60
C GLN A 120 5.35 -15.27 22.54
N GLU A 121 4.46 -15.38 21.55
CA GLU A 121 4.27 -14.32 20.55
C GLU A 121 3.73 -13.03 21.18
N MET A 122 2.79 -13.15 22.12
CA MET A 122 2.25 -12.00 22.86
C MET A 122 3.33 -11.28 23.68
N ILE A 123 4.15 -12.03 24.43
CA ILE A 123 5.25 -11.45 25.20
C ILE A 123 6.29 -10.80 24.26
N SER A 124 6.66 -11.49 23.18
CA SER A 124 7.62 -10.99 22.21
C SER A 124 7.17 -9.67 21.58
N VAL A 125 5.89 -9.55 21.20
CA VAL A 125 5.39 -8.33 20.58
C VAL A 125 5.29 -7.17 21.57
N ILE A 126 4.92 -7.43 22.83
CA ILE A 126 4.95 -6.41 23.89
C ILE A 126 6.37 -5.86 24.06
N SER A 127 7.38 -6.73 24.18
CA SER A 127 8.77 -6.28 24.34
C SER A 127 9.27 -5.46 23.15
N LYS A 128 8.91 -5.85 21.91
CA LYS A 128 9.24 -5.09 20.70
C LYS A 128 8.58 -3.71 20.69
N LEU A 129 7.28 -3.64 21.02
CA LEU A 129 6.55 -2.37 21.09
C LEU A 129 7.16 -1.44 22.16
N GLN A 130 7.43 -1.96 23.36
CA GLN A 130 8.06 -1.19 24.44
C GLN A 130 9.41 -0.62 24.02
N SER A 131 10.25 -1.43 23.37
CA SER A 131 11.56 -0.99 22.86
C SER A 131 11.43 0.16 21.85
N VAL A 132 10.51 0.06 20.89
CA VAL A 132 10.28 1.13 19.90
C VAL A 132 9.67 2.38 20.53
N ASN A 133 8.76 2.22 21.48
CA ASN A 133 8.10 3.33 22.17
C ASN A 133 9.04 4.08 23.13
N GLN A 134 9.99 3.38 23.77
CA GLN A 134 11.02 4.00 24.62
C GLN A 134 11.96 4.91 23.81
N ASN A 135 12.17 4.62 22.53
CA ASN A 135 12.94 5.49 21.66
C ASN A 135 12.16 6.78 21.34
N GLN A 136 12.49 7.87 22.04
CA GLN A 136 11.84 9.17 21.83
C GLN A 136 12.25 9.86 20.52
N ARG A 137 13.29 9.39 19.82
CA ARG A 137 13.69 10.00 18.56
C ARG A 137 12.60 9.80 17.51
N LYS A 138 12.23 10.91 16.85
CA LYS A 138 11.42 10.86 15.63
C LYS A 138 12.24 10.18 14.54
N ILE A 139 11.61 9.29 13.78
CA ILE A 139 12.24 8.66 12.62
C ILE A 139 12.52 9.76 11.61
N HIS A 140 13.78 9.89 11.19
CA HIS A 140 14.16 10.90 10.21
C HIS A 140 13.53 10.56 8.86
N PHE A 141 13.07 11.55 8.10
CA PHE A 141 12.29 11.33 6.88
C PHE A 141 13.06 10.62 5.75
N ARG A 142 14.40 10.62 5.81
CA ARG A 142 15.30 9.85 4.92
C ARG A 142 15.65 8.45 5.44
N ASP A 143 15.32 8.13 6.69
CA ASP A 143 15.59 6.82 7.28
C ASP A 143 14.45 5.85 6.95
N LEU A 144 14.36 5.47 5.67
CA LEU A 144 13.34 4.54 5.19
C LEU A 144 13.51 3.13 5.80
N THR A 145 14.74 2.72 6.13
CA THR A 145 14.99 1.47 6.85
C THR A 145 14.40 1.51 8.27
N GLY A 146 14.66 2.57 9.03
CA GLY A 146 14.09 2.76 10.36
C GLY A 146 12.57 2.84 10.33
N LEU A 147 12.02 3.56 9.33
CA LEU A 147 10.57 3.62 9.09
C LEU A 147 9.99 2.23 8.83
N GLY A 148 10.55 1.47 7.88
CA GLY A 148 10.10 0.12 7.56
C GLY A 148 10.16 -0.81 8.78
N ASN A 149 11.21 -0.71 9.60
CA ASN A 149 11.34 -1.51 10.82
C ASN A 149 10.24 -1.22 11.84
N ALA A 150 9.96 0.06 12.10
CA ALA A 150 8.90 0.46 13.01
C ALA A 150 7.51 0.04 12.48
N ALA A 151 7.27 0.22 11.18
CA ALA A 151 6.02 -0.14 10.54
C ALA A 151 5.77 -1.66 10.56
N ARG A 152 6.80 -2.49 10.41
CA ARG A 152 6.70 -3.95 10.57
C ARG A 152 6.37 -4.38 12.01
N ILE A 153 6.99 -3.75 13.01
CA ILE A 153 6.67 -4.02 14.42
C ILE A 153 5.21 -3.65 14.72
N TYR A 154 4.75 -2.51 14.20
CA TYR A 154 3.35 -2.13 14.27
C TYR A 154 2.43 -3.16 13.58
N LYS A 155 2.77 -3.59 12.36
CA LYS A 155 2.00 -4.60 11.61
C LYS A 155 1.88 -5.91 12.40
N ASP A 156 2.98 -6.42 12.95
CA ASP A 156 2.97 -7.66 13.74
C ASP A 156 2.07 -7.54 14.98
N ALA A 157 2.13 -6.39 15.65
CA ALA A 157 1.29 -6.08 16.80
C ALA A 157 -0.19 -5.93 16.42
N PHE A 158 -0.49 -5.25 15.32
CA PHE A 158 -1.84 -5.10 14.77
C PHE A 158 -2.44 -6.48 14.46
N ASP A 159 -1.69 -7.35 13.79
CA ASP A 159 -2.15 -8.69 13.42
C ASP A 159 -2.43 -9.56 14.65
N ILE A 160 -1.55 -9.53 15.65
CA ILE A 160 -1.74 -10.24 16.91
C ILE A 160 -2.96 -9.67 17.65
N TYR A 161 -3.06 -8.35 17.77
CA TYR A 161 -4.15 -7.68 18.46
C TYR A 161 -5.51 -7.94 17.81
N TYR A 162 -5.57 -7.98 16.47
CA TYR A 162 -6.74 -8.42 15.73
C TYR A 162 -7.14 -9.84 16.11
N GLN A 163 -6.20 -10.80 16.03
CA GLN A 163 -6.52 -12.23 16.26
C GLN A 163 -7.01 -12.47 17.68
N ILE A 164 -6.43 -11.82 18.69
CA ILE A 164 -6.91 -11.94 20.06
C ILE A 164 -8.26 -11.24 20.26
N SER A 165 -8.48 -10.07 19.64
CA SER A 165 -9.73 -9.34 19.79
C SER A 165 -10.91 -10.07 19.15
N VAL A 166 -10.69 -10.74 18.03
CA VAL A 166 -11.74 -11.47 17.31
C VAL A 166 -11.90 -12.90 17.80
N TYR A 167 -10.80 -13.62 18.10
CA TYR A 167 -10.84 -15.08 18.32
C TYR A 167 -10.37 -15.55 19.70
N GLN A 168 -9.78 -14.68 20.52
CA GLN A 168 -9.31 -15.00 21.88
C GLN A 168 -9.60 -13.87 22.89
N PRO A 169 -10.85 -13.41 23.04
CA PRO A 169 -11.15 -12.17 23.78
C PRO A 169 -10.80 -12.21 25.27
N ASN A 170 -10.70 -13.41 25.87
CA ASN A 170 -10.43 -13.61 27.29
C ASN A 170 -8.93 -13.64 27.66
N VAL A 171 -8.05 -13.21 26.76
CA VAL A 171 -6.60 -13.16 27.00
C VAL A 171 -6.25 -11.98 27.91
N THR A 172 -5.67 -12.26 29.08
CA THR A 172 -5.33 -11.26 30.12
C THR A 172 -4.31 -10.21 29.66
N VAL A 173 -3.40 -10.58 28.75
CA VAL A 173 -2.37 -9.66 28.22
C VAL A 173 -2.87 -8.73 27.10
N LYS A 174 -4.15 -8.85 26.68
CA LYS A 174 -4.74 -8.04 25.60
C LYS A 174 -4.56 -6.53 25.86
N LEU A 175 -4.84 -6.09 27.09
CA LEU A 175 -4.75 -4.67 27.48
C LEU A 175 -3.30 -4.14 27.42
N SER A 176 -2.31 -4.97 27.76
CA SER A 176 -0.90 -4.60 27.66
C SER A 176 -0.45 -4.42 26.22
N ILE A 177 -0.91 -5.28 25.31
CA ILE A 177 -0.65 -5.14 23.87
C ILE A 177 -1.33 -3.87 23.33
N GLU A 178 -2.62 -3.69 23.64
CA GLU A 178 -3.38 -2.51 23.21
C GLU A 178 -2.70 -1.21 23.60
N LYS A 179 -2.32 -1.08 24.88
CA LYS A 179 -1.64 0.11 25.41
C LYS A 179 -0.38 0.47 24.63
N GLU A 180 0.48 -0.52 24.36
CA GLU A 180 1.74 -0.27 23.66
C GLU A 180 1.57 -0.13 22.14
N LEU A 181 0.58 -0.81 21.55
CA LEU A 181 0.19 -0.65 20.15
C LEU A 181 -0.31 0.76 19.88
N LEU A 182 -1.25 1.26 20.69
CA LEU A 182 -1.82 2.61 20.51
C LEU A 182 -0.80 3.72 20.73
N LYS A 183 0.20 3.52 21.61
CA LYS A 183 1.34 4.45 21.72
C LYS A 183 2.14 4.53 20.43
N LEU A 184 2.45 3.39 19.81
CA LEU A 184 3.18 3.37 18.54
C LEU A 184 2.33 3.91 17.39
N GLU A 185 1.05 3.54 17.35
CA GLU A 185 0.08 4.05 16.39
C GLU A 185 -0.02 5.57 16.47
N LYS A 186 -0.07 6.16 17.67
CA LYS A 186 -0.11 7.61 17.84
C LYS A 186 1.16 8.29 17.31
N LYS A 187 2.30 7.61 17.41
CA LYS A 187 3.60 8.11 16.93
C LYS A 187 3.72 8.03 15.41
N LEU A 188 3.24 6.96 14.78
CA LEU A 188 3.36 6.72 13.34
C LEU A 188 2.17 7.26 12.52
N TYR A 189 0.95 7.08 13.03
CA TYR A 189 -0.31 7.32 12.32
C TYR A 189 -1.29 8.20 13.15
N PRO A 190 -0.88 9.41 13.56
CA PRO A 190 -1.63 10.23 14.51
C PRO A 190 -3.05 10.60 14.07
N TRP A 191 -3.33 10.64 12.76
CA TRP A 191 -4.64 10.97 12.20
C TRP A 191 -5.71 9.92 12.47
N VAL A 192 -5.34 8.66 12.70
CA VAL A 192 -6.31 7.60 13.00
C VAL A 192 -6.87 7.76 14.41
N ILE A 193 -6.00 8.07 15.38
CA ILE A 193 -6.36 8.15 16.80
C ILE A 193 -6.91 9.51 17.19
N ASN A 194 -6.40 10.57 16.58
CA ASN A 194 -6.85 11.93 16.90
C ASN A 194 -8.13 12.32 16.13
N GLY A 195 -8.59 11.48 15.20
CA GLY A 195 -9.85 11.67 14.50
C GLY A 195 -11.05 11.44 15.43
N PRO A 196 -12.15 12.19 15.28
CA PRO A 196 -13.31 12.04 16.16
C PRO A 196 -14.13 10.77 15.87
N MET A 197 -13.90 10.12 14.73
CA MET A 197 -14.72 8.98 14.29
C MET A 197 -14.21 7.63 14.81
N HIS A 198 -12.90 7.49 15.02
CA HIS A 198 -12.29 6.22 15.38
C HIS A 198 -11.22 6.42 16.46
N SER A 199 -11.15 5.47 17.38
CA SER A 199 -10.18 5.49 18.49
C SER A 199 -8.85 4.81 18.15
N SER A 200 -8.83 4.01 17.07
CA SER A 200 -7.65 3.29 16.57
C SER A 200 -7.86 2.77 15.15
N ALA A 201 -6.80 2.25 14.51
CA ALA A 201 -6.93 1.62 13.19
C ALA A 201 -7.74 0.32 13.22
N ILE A 202 -7.71 -0.41 14.34
CA ILE A 202 -8.54 -1.61 14.54
C ILE A 202 -10.01 -1.23 14.69
N ASP A 203 -10.29 -0.15 15.42
CA ASP A 203 -11.65 0.40 15.53
C ASP A 203 -12.18 0.87 14.17
N ALA A 204 -11.37 1.60 13.40
CA ALA A 204 -11.71 2.01 12.04
C ALA A 204 -11.98 0.80 11.13
N LEU A 205 -11.19 -0.27 11.27
CA LEU A 205 -11.42 -1.52 10.54
C LEU A 205 -12.75 -2.16 10.95
N PHE A 206 -13.03 -2.33 12.24
CA PHE A 206 -14.22 -3.03 12.73
C PHE A 206 -15.53 -2.33 12.37
N ASN A 207 -15.47 -1.01 12.20
CA ASN A 207 -16.58 -0.16 11.76
C ASN A 207 -16.68 -0.02 10.22
N SER A 208 -15.73 -0.58 9.45
CA SER A 208 -15.79 -0.61 7.99
C SER A 208 -16.59 -1.82 7.49
N SER A 209 -17.41 -1.67 6.45
CA SER A 209 -18.19 -2.79 5.88
C SER A 209 -18.54 -2.59 4.40
N GLY A 210 -18.82 -3.68 3.70
CA GLY A 210 -19.27 -3.65 2.31
C GLY A 210 -18.20 -3.20 1.30
N ARG A 211 -18.67 -3.06 0.06
CA ARG A 211 -17.89 -2.63 -1.12
C ARG A 211 -18.30 -1.22 -1.54
N GLY A 212 -17.35 -0.40 -1.97
CA GLY A 212 -17.67 0.92 -2.51
C GLY A 212 -16.51 1.58 -3.23
N ILE A 213 -16.83 2.69 -3.89
CA ILE A 213 -15.89 3.51 -4.64
C ILE A 213 -15.56 4.76 -3.81
N VAL A 214 -14.30 5.16 -3.81
CA VAL A 214 -13.82 6.38 -3.16
C VAL A 214 -13.18 7.27 -4.21
N ILE A 215 -13.64 8.53 -4.30
CA ILE A 215 -13.10 9.54 -5.22
C ILE A 215 -12.66 10.74 -4.39
N THR A 216 -11.43 11.21 -4.59
CA THR A 216 -10.99 12.50 -4.05
C THR A 216 -11.29 13.62 -5.04
N THR A 217 -12.02 14.66 -4.62
CA THR A 217 -12.25 15.83 -5.48
C THR A 217 -12.46 17.10 -4.65
N GLY A 218 -12.18 18.24 -5.30
CA GLY A 218 -12.52 19.58 -4.83
C GLY A 218 -13.24 20.35 -5.93
N SER A 219 -13.58 21.62 -5.70
CA SER A 219 -14.40 22.41 -6.64
C SER A 219 -13.84 22.42 -8.06
N LYS A 220 -12.51 22.46 -8.21
CA LYS A 220 -11.83 22.47 -9.51
C LYS A 220 -12.19 21.25 -10.37
N TYR A 221 -12.43 20.09 -9.77
CA TYR A 221 -12.69 18.83 -10.47
C TYR A 221 -14.10 18.29 -10.16
N ALA A 222 -15.00 19.10 -9.61
CA ALA A 222 -16.35 18.66 -9.25
C ALA A 222 -17.19 18.26 -10.48
N LEU A 223 -17.10 19.02 -11.59
CA LEU A 223 -17.77 18.66 -12.84
C LEU A 223 -17.18 17.39 -13.46
N VAL A 224 -15.86 17.19 -13.32
CA VAL A 224 -15.17 15.98 -13.80
C VAL A 224 -15.66 14.76 -13.00
N ALA A 225 -15.74 14.87 -11.67
CA ALA A 225 -16.32 13.82 -10.83
C ALA A 225 -17.79 13.54 -11.17
N LYS A 226 -18.60 14.58 -11.43
CA LYS A 226 -20.00 14.43 -11.87
C LYS A 226 -20.09 13.64 -13.18
N HIS A 227 -19.24 13.97 -14.16
CA HIS A 227 -19.16 13.24 -15.42
C HIS A 227 -18.87 11.76 -15.20
N THR A 228 -17.76 11.45 -14.51
CA THR A 228 -17.33 10.09 -14.22
C THR A 228 -18.41 9.28 -13.49
N ILE A 229 -19.01 9.84 -12.44
CA ILE A 229 -20.08 9.17 -11.69
C ILE A 229 -21.29 8.88 -12.56
N THR A 230 -21.69 9.84 -13.42
CA THR A 230 -22.81 9.64 -14.34
C THR A 230 -22.52 8.51 -15.33
N MET A 231 -21.29 8.45 -15.85
CA MET A 231 -20.84 7.37 -16.73
C MET A 231 -20.83 6.01 -16.03
N LEU A 232 -20.39 5.94 -14.77
CA LEU A 232 -20.47 4.71 -13.96
C LEU A 232 -21.90 4.20 -13.81
N ARG A 233 -22.87 5.11 -13.62
CA ARG A 233 -24.30 4.74 -13.55
C ARG A 233 -24.84 4.30 -14.91
N LEU A 234 -24.36 4.90 -16.00
CA LEU A 234 -24.74 4.51 -17.37
C LEU A 234 -24.32 3.07 -17.68
N ILE A 235 -23.11 2.67 -17.27
CA ILE A 235 -22.63 1.27 -17.37
C ILE A 235 -23.16 0.36 -16.25
N LYS A 236 -24.19 0.80 -15.52
CA LYS A 236 -24.94 0.01 -14.52
C LYS A 236 -24.13 -0.37 -13.26
N SER A 237 -23.09 0.39 -12.92
CA SER A 237 -22.45 0.23 -11.61
C SER A 237 -23.43 0.65 -10.50
N THR A 238 -23.59 -0.23 -9.52
CA THR A 238 -24.48 -0.06 -8.36
C THR A 238 -23.73 0.29 -7.09
N LEU A 239 -22.40 0.24 -7.10
CA LEU A 239 -21.58 0.53 -5.93
C LEU A 239 -21.90 1.90 -5.32
N PRO A 240 -22.00 1.99 -3.98
CA PRO A 240 -22.04 3.27 -3.30
C PRO A 240 -20.71 4.01 -3.49
N ILE A 241 -20.80 5.32 -3.68
CA ILE A 241 -19.64 6.19 -3.94
C ILE A 241 -19.49 7.15 -2.77
N GLU A 242 -18.27 7.30 -2.26
CA GLU A 242 -17.89 8.35 -1.32
C GLU A 242 -16.94 9.33 -1.97
N ILE A 243 -17.38 10.58 -2.06
CA ILE A 243 -16.56 11.69 -2.48
C ILE A 243 -15.91 12.28 -1.25
N MET A 244 -14.59 12.24 -1.21
CA MET A 244 -13.78 12.76 -0.11
C MET A 244 -13.21 14.11 -0.51
N TYR A 245 -13.51 15.14 0.27
CA TYR A 245 -12.99 16.49 0.11
C TYR A 245 -12.38 16.99 1.42
N CYS A 246 -11.59 18.05 1.37
CA CYS A 246 -10.94 18.61 2.53
C CYS A 246 -11.45 20.01 2.90
N GLY A 247 -12.70 20.07 3.34
CA GLY A 247 -13.28 21.29 3.86
C GLY A 247 -13.82 22.28 2.84
N ALA A 248 -14.40 23.36 3.37
CA ALA A 248 -15.08 24.37 2.57
C ALA A 248 -14.14 25.17 1.64
N ASP A 249 -12.84 25.18 1.92
CA ASP A 249 -11.80 25.78 1.07
C ASP A 249 -11.32 24.85 -0.06
N ASP A 250 -11.79 23.60 -0.06
CA ASP A 250 -11.55 22.61 -1.10
C ASP A 250 -12.80 22.36 -1.95
N LEU A 251 -13.99 22.23 -1.33
CA LEU A 251 -15.26 22.03 -2.01
C LEU A 251 -16.30 23.09 -1.59
N GLY A 252 -16.74 23.88 -2.56
CA GLY A 252 -17.72 24.93 -2.41
C GLY A 252 -19.15 24.41 -2.23
N THR A 253 -20.04 25.27 -1.74
CA THR A 253 -21.44 24.89 -1.42
C THR A 253 -22.22 24.44 -2.65
N ASN A 254 -21.98 25.03 -3.82
CA ASN A 254 -22.68 24.68 -5.05
C ASN A 254 -22.23 23.31 -5.55
N GLU A 255 -20.93 23.05 -5.56
CA GLU A 255 -20.35 21.78 -5.95
C GLU A 255 -20.72 20.67 -4.97
N PHE A 256 -20.72 20.95 -3.66
CA PHE A 256 -21.20 20.02 -2.64
C PHE A 256 -22.65 19.62 -2.88
N LYS A 257 -23.55 20.58 -3.12
CA LYS A 257 -24.98 20.30 -3.42
C LYS A 257 -25.12 19.48 -4.69
N MET A 258 -24.43 19.88 -5.77
CA MET A 258 -24.44 19.18 -7.04
C MET A 258 -24.04 17.71 -6.89
N LEU A 259 -22.92 17.45 -6.22
CA LEU A 259 -22.40 16.10 -6.02
C LEU A 259 -23.28 15.27 -5.07
N SER A 260 -23.85 15.90 -4.03
CA SER A 260 -24.73 15.22 -3.06
C SER A 260 -26.08 14.79 -3.65
N MET A 261 -26.52 15.41 -4.75
CA MET A 261 -27.75 15.02 -5.45
C MET A 261 -27.56 13.83 -6.40
N LEU A 262 -26.31 13.38 -6.63
CA LEU A 262 -26.05 12.23 -7.49
C LEU A 262 -26.51 10.92 -6.84
N PRO A 263 -27.03 9.96 -7.63
CA PRO A 263 -27.60 8.74 -7.09
C PRO A 263 -26.55 7.85 -6.41
N ASN A 264 -26.84 7.45 -5.16
CA ASN A 264 -25.98 6.60 -4.33
C ASN A 264 -24.57 7.18 -4.13
N VAL A 265 -24.50 8.50 -3.90
CA VAL A 265 -23.28 9.25 -3.60
C VAL A 265 -23.38 9.86 -2.20
N ARG A 266 -22.29 9.80 -1.43
CA ARG A 266 -22.12 10.54 -0.17
C ARG A 266 -20.91 11.43 -0.28
N VAL A 267 -21.05 12.70 0.09
CA VAL A 267 -19.95 13.68 0.09
C VAL A 267 -19.48 13.87 1.53
N VAL A 268 -18.19 13.67 1.79
CA VAL A 268 -17.63 13.52 3.16
C VAL A 268 -16.42 14.45 3.34
N ASP A 269 -16.46 15.30 4.38
CA ASP A 269 -15.30 16.09 4.81
C ASP A 269 -14.30 15.19 5.53
N MET A 270 -13.16 14.93 4.90
CA MET A 270 -12.12 14.07 5.44
C MET A 270 -11.52 14.63 6.74
N ARG A 271 -11.54 15.96 6.93
CA ARG A 271 -11.09 16.59 8.18
C ARG A 271 -11.97 16.20 9.35
N SER A 272 -13.27 16.14 9.12
CA SER A 272 -14.25 15.74 10.13
C SER A 272 -14.13 14.26 10.49
N VAL A 273 -13.61 13.42 9.60
CA VAL A 273 -13.42 11.99 9.88
C VAL A 273 -12.09 11.73 10.61
N LEU A 274 -11.00 12.32 10.12
CA LEU A 274 -9.63 12.03 10.56
C LEU A 274 -9.04 13.09 11.50
N GLY A 275 -9.84 14.09 11.91
CA GLY A 275 -9.39 15.16 12.82
C GLY A 275 -8.28 16.03 12.22
N LEU A 276 -8.23 16.13 10.89
CA LEU A 276 -7.19 16.88 10.18
C LEU A 276 -7.45 18.38 10.31
N LYS A 277 -6.45 19.15 10.76
CA LYS A 277 -6.56 20.62 10.79
C LYS A 277 -6.61 21.23 9.39
N ARG A 278 -5.87 20.62 8.47
CA ARG A 278 -5.78 20.96 7.05
C ARG A 278 -5.41 19.70 6.29
N CYS A 279 -5.77 19.63 5.01
CA CYS A 279 -5.14 18.70 4.08
C CYS A 279 -4.27 19.50 3.14
N GLU A 280 -3.24 18.82 2.63
CA GLU A 280 -2.44 19.38 1.56
C GLU A 280 -3.21 19.21 0.24
N LYS A 281 -3.02 20.10 -0.72
CA LYS A 281 -3.74 20.06 -2.00
C LYS A 281 -2.91 19.26 -3.00
N GLY A 282 -3.33 18.04 -3.31
CA GLY A 282 -2.62 17.17 -4.25
C GLY A 282 -3.04 15.69 -4.16
N TRP A 283 -2.21 14.82 -4.72
CA TRP A 283 -2.42 13.37 -4.79
C TRP A 283 -2.33 12.67 -3.42
N GLU A 284 -1.69 13.30 -2.45
CA GLU A 284 -1.45 12.75 -1.11
C GLU A 284 -2.71 12.35 -0.36
N ASN A 285 -3.86 12.95 -0.68
CA ASN A 285 -5.13 12.69 0.01
C ASN A 285 -5.77 11.35 -0.38
N LYS A 286 -5.39 10.77 -1.52
CA LYS A 286 -5.94 9.50 -2.03
C LYS A 286 -5.91 8.36 -1.01
N PRO A 287 -4.76 8.00 -0.39
CA PRO A 287 -4.74 6.95 0.64
C PRO A 287 -5.52 7.33 1.91
N PHE A 288 -5.55 8.62 2.29
CA PHE A 288 -6.35 9.08 3.44
C PHE A 288 -7.86 8.96 3.19
N ALA A 289 -8.29 9.17 1.95
CA ALA A 289 -9.67 8.98 1.53
C ALA A 289 -10.12 7.52 1.69
N VAL A 290 -9.24 6.56 1.34
CA VAL A 290 -9.48 5.13 1.62
C VAL A 290 -9.61 4.89 3.11
N LEU A 291 -8.68 5.40 3.91
CA LEU A 291 -8.69 5.25 5.37
C LEU A 291 -9.99 5.81 5.99
N ALA A 292 -10.40 7.01 5.58
CA ALA A 292 -11.61 7.69 6.07
C ALA A 292 -12.93 7.09 5.57
N SER A 293 -12.91 6.32 4.49
CA SER A 293 -14.13 5.72 3.92
C SER A 293 -14.74 4.69 4.87
N ARG A 294 -16.06 4.46 4.76
CA ARG A 294 -16.73 3.41 5.56
C ARG A 294 -16.61 2.00 4.97
N PHE A 295 -16.01 1.85 3.80
CA PHE A 295 -16.01 0.56 3.09
C PHE A 295 -14.89 -0.35 3.59
N ASN A 296 -15.17 -1.65 3.68
CA ASN A 296 -14.13 -2.65 3.92
C ASN A 296 -13.37 -2.96 2.62
N GLN A 297 -14.07 -3.04 1.50
CA GLN A 297 -13.52 -3.26 0.16
C GLN A 297 -13.69 -1.98 -0.67
N VAL A 298 -12.59 -1.38 -1.08
CA VAL A 298 -12.54 -0.02 -1.66
C VAL A 298 -11.95 -0.09 -3.06
N ILE A 299 -12.62 0.52 -4.03
CA ILE A 299 -12.02 0.98 -5.29
C ILE A 299 -11.74 2.47 -5.11
N LEU A 300 -10.49 2.82 -4.88
CA LEU A 300 -10.04 4.20 -4.97
C LEU A 300 -9.86 4.54 -6.45
N MET A 301 -10.44 5.64 -6.91
CA MET A 301 -10.28 6.08 -8.30
C MET A 301 -10.09 7.59 -8.42
N ASP A 302 -9.34 7.98 -9.44
CA ASP A 302 -9.24 9.37 -9.88
C ASP A 302 -10.60 9.90 -10.34
N ALA A 303 -10.81 11.22 -10.18
CA ALA A 303 -12.05 11.87 -10.60
C ALA A 303 -12.27 11.78 -12.11
N ASP A 304 -11.20 11.59 -12.90
CA ASP A 304 -11.16 11.50 -14.36
C ASP A 304 -10.86 10.08 -14.89
N ALA A 305 -11.02 9.05 -14.06
CA ALA A 305 -10.94 7.65 -14.47
C ALA A 305 -12.28 7.16 -15.03
N LEU A 306 -12.32 6.80 -16.31
CA LEU A 306 -13.53 6.34 -17.01
C LEU A 306 -13.47 4.84 -17.30
N PHE A 307 -14.63 4.19 -17.23
CA PHE A 307 -14.75 2.73 -17.33
C PHE A 307 -15.62 2.30 -18.52
N PHE A 308 -15.25 1.17 -19.13
CA PHE A 308 -16.06 0.45 -20.13
C PHE A 308 -16.85 -0.70 -19.52
N GLN A 309 -16.43 -1.19 -18.34
CA GLN A 309 -17.11 -2.26 -17.59
C GLN A 309 -17.48 -1.77 -16.18
N PRO A 310 -18.54 -2.30 -15.55
CA PRO A 310 -18.83 -1.99 -14.15
C PRO A 310 -17.60 -2.24 -13.26
N PRO A 311 -17.10 -1.27 -12.47
CA PRO A 311 -15.90 -1.44 -11.64
C PRO A 311 -15.98 -2.62 -10.65
N GLU A 312 -17.18 -3.09 -10.33
CA GLU A 312 -17.46 -4.29 -9.54
C GLU A 312 -16.62 -5.50 -10.00
N VAL A 313 -16.34 -5.63 -11.30
CA VAL A 313 -15.54 -6.73 -11.85
C VAL A 313 -14.16 -6.82 -11.20
N LEU A 314 -13.61 -5.70 -10.73
CA LEU A 314 -12.30 -5.65 -10.07
C LEU A 314 -12.27 -6.45 -8.76
N PHE A 315 -13.38 -6.49 -8.02
CA PHE A 315 -13.51 -7.29 -6.80
C PHE A 315 -13.62 -8.80 -7.10
N GLU A 316 -13.98 -9.14 -8.33
CA GLU A 316 -14.20 -10.53 -8.74
C GLU A 316 -12.94 -11.19 -9.28
N ILE A 317 -11.89 -10.41 -9.59
CA ILE A 317 -10.63 -10.91 -10.12
C ILE A 317 -9.99 -11.87 -9.10
N PRO A 318 -9.61 -13.10 -9.50
CA PRO A 318 -9.09 -14.12 -8.58
C PRO A 318 -7.90 -13.65 -7.73
N ARG A 319 -6.93 -12.96 -8.34
CA ARG A 319 -5.75 -12.43 -7.65
C ARG A 319 -6.11 -11.35 -6.60
N TYR A 320 -7.14 -10.53 -6.86
CA TYR A 320 -7.66 -9.61 -5.84
C TYR A 320 -8.30 -10.38 -4.68
N LYS A 321 -9.12 -11.40 -4.96
CA LYS A 321 -9.74 -12.23 -3.91
C LYS A 321 -8.69 -12.90 -3.03
N GLU A 322 -7.58 -13.34 -3.62
CA GLU A 322 -6.46 -13.93 -2.89
C GLU A 322 -5.79 -12.91 -1.96
N THR A 323 -5.25 -11.83 -2.51
CA THR A 323 -4.36 -10.90 -1.77
C THR A 323 -5.10 -9.76 -1.07
N GLY A 324 -6.30 -9.42 -1.53
CA GLY A 324 -7.06 -8.25 -1.10
C GLY A 324 -6.56 -6.93 -1.66
N THR A 325 -5.61 -6.94 -2.61
CA THR A 325 -5.05 -5.73 -3.20
C THR A 325 -4.84 -5.92 -4.69
N LEU A 326 -5.34 -5.00 -5.51
CA LEU A 326 -5.09 -4.96 -6.95
C LEU A 326 -4.56 -3.59 -7.35
N LEU A 327 -3.38 -3.60 -7.97
CA LEU A 327 -2.71 -2.42 -8.53
C LEU A 327 -2.59 -2.57 -10.05
N PHE A 328 -2.42 -1.44 -10.74
CA PHE A 328 -2.23 -1.38 -12.18
C PHE A 328 -0.85 -0.83 -12.52
N ARG A 329 -0.29 -1.26 -13.64
CA ARG A 329 1.05 -0.85 -14.07
C ARG A 329 1.00 0.42 -14.89
N ASP A 330 1.89 1.36 -14.61
CA ASP A 330 2.03 2.55 -15.45
C ASP A 330 2.65 2.19 -16.82
N ARG A 331 2.67 3.15 -17.73
CA ARG A 331 3.36 3.09 -19.02
C ARG A 331 4.82 2.71 -18.84
N THR A 332 5.35 1.93 -19.78
CA THR A 332 6.78 1.63 -19.81
C THR A 332 7.58 2.85 -20.28
N LEU A 333 8.07 3.65 -19.34
CA LEU A 333 9.02 4.76 -19.59
C LEU A 333 10.46 4.26 -19.53
N PRO A 334 11.38 4.66 -20.42
CA PRO A 334 12.78 4.24 -20.36
C PRO A 334 13.42 4.46 -18.98
N PHE A 335 14.22 3.52 -18.51
CA PHE A 335 14.86 3.62 -17.20
C PHE A 335 15.76 4.86 -17.09
N GLY A 336 15.61 5.64 -16.01
CA GLY A 336 16.30 6.92 -15.84
C GLY A 336 15.50 8.14 -16.32
N THR A 337 14.35 7.96 -17.00
CA THR A 337 13.46 9.06 -17.41
C THR A 337 13.10 9.92 -16.18
N TYR A 338 13.25 11.25 -16.33
CA TYR A 338 13.08 12.26 -15.27
C TYR A 338 13.95 12.05 -14.01
N GLY A 339 15.08 11.34 -14.12
CA GLY A 339 15.93 11.02 -12.97
C GLY A 339 15.33 9.98 -12.01
N ARG A 340 14.29 9.25 -12.44
CA ARG A 340 13.65 8.14 -11.70
C ARG A 340 14.25 6.79 -12.12
N GLY A 341 13.65 5.67 -11.73
CA GLY A 341 14.24 4.34 -11.91
C GLY A 341 15.19 3.99 -10.76
N GLN A 342 16.48 4.35 -10.86
CA GLN A 342 17.47 3.95 -9.83
C GLN A 342 17.13 4.51 -8.43
N ASN A 343 16.63 5.74 -8.37
CA ASN A 343 16.20 6.35 -7.11
C ASN A 343 15.02 5.58 -6.47
N LEU A 344 14.09 5.09 -7.29
CA LEU A 344 12.98 4.27 -6.82
C LEU A 344 13.43 2.88 -6.37
N VAL A 345 14.36 2.25 -7.08
CA VAL A 345 15.03 1.00 -6.64
C VAL A 345 15.67 1.19 -5.28
N ASN A 346 16.40 2.29 -5.07
CA ASN A 346 17.05 2.58 -3.79
C ASN A 346 16.02 2.73 -2.66
N MET A 347 14.93 3.49 -2.89
CA MET A 347 13.84 3.64 -1.91
C MET A 347 13.20 2.30 -1.54
N LEU A 348 12.93 1.45 -2.54
CA LEU A 348 12.38 0.11 -2.32
C LEU A 348 13.32 -0.72 -1.45
N MET A 349 14.62 -0.75 -1.77
CA MET A 349 15.60 -1.53 -1.03
C MET A 349 15.76 -1.05 0.42
N ASP A 350 15.72 0.26 0.63
CA ASP A 350 15.86 0.85 1.96
C ASP A 350 14.65 0.57 2.84
N ILE A 351 13.42 0.74 2.33
CA ILE A 351 12.19 0.53 3.10
C ILE A 351 11.91 -0.96 3.34
N ALA A 352 12.26 -1.82 2.39
CA ALA A 352 12.06 -3.27 2.48
C ALA A 352 13.13 -4.00 3.31
N LYS A 353 14.29 -3.38 3.59
CA LYS A 353 15.37 -3.97 4.40
C LYS A 353 14.81 -4.51 5.73
N PRO A 354 15.09 -5.77 6.13
CA PRO A 354 16.09 -6.68 5.59
C PRO A 354 15.65 -7.58 4.42
N PHE A 355 14.39 -7.49 3.97
CA PHE A 355 13.79 -8.40 2.98
C PHE A 355 14.13 -8.09 1.51
N LYS A 356 15.24 -7.36 1.26
CA LYS A 356 15.66 -6.96 -0.08
C LYS A 356 15.84 -8.12 -1.09
N ASN A 357 16.16 -9.32 -0.60
CA ASN A 357 16.34 -10.52 -1.44
C ASN A 357 15.09 -11.41 -1.49
N GLN A 358 13.98 -10.95 -0.92
CA GLN A 358 12.76 -11.72 -0.79
C GLN A 358 11.54 -10.93 -1.27
N LEU A 359 11.71 -9.82 -2.00
CA LEU A 359 10.62 -8.94 -2.46
C LEU A 359 9.42 -9.75 -3.01
N LEU A 360 8.22 -9.33 -2.64
CA LEU A 360 6.97 -9.99 -3.06
C LEU A 360 6.78 -9.89 -4.57
N TYR A 361 7.28 -8.82 -5.16
CA TYR A 361 7.19 -8.50 -6.57
C TYR A 361 8.60 -8.28 -7.15
N SER A 362 9.51 -9.25 -7.00
CA SER A 362 10.93 -9.11 -7.40
C SER A 362 11.17 -9.00 -8.91
N GLU A 363 10.37 -9.67 -9.74
CA GLU A 363 10.54 -9.74 -11.20
C GLU A 363 9.84 -8.60 -11.97
N ASN A 364 9.54 -7.49 -11.27
CA ASN A 364 8.87 -6.34 -11.85
C ASN A 364 9.74 -5.60 -12.89
N ARG A 365 9.14 -4.66 -13.63
CA ARG A 365 9.84 -3.96 -14.73
C ARG A 365 10.91 -3.01 -14.18
N LEU A 366 10.65 -2.36 -13.05
CA LEU A 366 11.63 -1.51 -12.38
C LEU A 366 12.92 -2.27 -12.01
N MET A 367 12.80 -3.44 -11.38
CA MET A 367 13.92 -4.28 -10.94
C MET A 367 14.71 -4.87 -12.12
N ARG A 368 14.04 -5.06 -13.26
CA ARG A 368 14.68 -5.45 -14.53
C ARG A 368 15.25 -4.26 -15.32
N HIS A 369 15.23 -3.06 -14.74
CA HIS A 369 15.63 -1.80 -15.39
C HIS A 369 14.91 -1.53 -16.72
N MET A 370 13.68 -2.00 -16.85
CA MET A 370 12.86 -1.80 -18.04
C MET A 370 12.03 -0.53 -17.94
N THR A 371 11.77 -0.04 -16.73
CA THR A 371 11.01 1.20 -16.56
C THR A 371 11.44 2.09 -15.39
N SER A 372 11.22 3.40 -15.53
CA SER A 372 11.42 4.38 -14.45
C SER A 372 10.34 4.37 -13.38
N ASP A 373 9.12 3.96 -13.73
CA ASP A 373 7.91 4.03 -12.90
C ASP A 373 7.14 2.71 -13.04
N GLU A 374 6.60 2.16 -11.95
CA GLU A 374 5.98 0.83 -12.00
C GLU A 374 4.46 0.87 -11.96
N ILE A 375 3.86 1.68 -11.08
CA ILE A 375 2.43 1.61 -10.74
C ILE A 375 1.69 2.88 -11.16
N ASP A 376 0.46 2.69 -11.64
CA ASP A 376 -0.54 3.74 -11.87
C ASP A 376 -1.49 3.83 -10.66
N SER A 377 -1.70 5.03 -10.13
CA SER A 377 -2.63 5.33 -9.02
C SER A 377 -3.98 5.88 -9.47
N GLY A 378 -4.31 5.79 -10.77
CA GLY A 378 -5.62 6.14 -11.31
C GLY A 378 -6.75 5.28 -10.75
N VAL A 379 -6.47 3.99 -10.51
CA VAL A 379 -7.36 3.06 -9.81
C VAL A 379 -6.52 2.18 -8.89
N VAL A 380 -6.93 2.06 -7.63
CA VAL A 380 -6.33 1.16 -6.62
C VAL A 380 -7.44 0.43 -5.90
N VAL A 381 -7.34 -0.90 -5.81
CA VAL A 381 -8.35 -1.71 -5.12
C VAL A 381 -7.76 -2.31 -3.86
N TRP A 382 -8.44 -2.09 -2.73
CA TRP A 382 -8.00 -2.59 -1.43
C TRP A 382 -9.12 -3.27 -0.67
N ASN A 383 -8.76 -4.28 0.12
CA ASN A 383 -9.55 -4.83 1.20
C ASN A 383 -8.86 -4.42 2.51
N LYS A 384 -9.50 -3.53 3.29
CA LYS A 384 -8.97 -3.04 4.56
C LYS A 384 -8.71 -4.18 5.54
N SER A 385 -9.56 -5.20 5.58
CA SER A 385 -9.33 -6.36 6.44
C SER A 385 -8.01 -7.06 6.10
N LYS A 386 -7.57 -7.09 4.85
CA LYS A 386 -6.30 -7.70 4.45
C LYS A 386 -5.10 -6.74 4.47
N ALA A 387 -5.33 -5.46 4.21
CA ALA A 387 -4.26 -4.49 3.91
C ALA A 387 -4.13 -3.30 4.88
N MET A 388 -4.89 -3.22 5.98
CA MET A 388 -4.91 -2.02 6.86
C MET A 388 -3.51 -1.47 7.24
N PRO A 389 -2.54 -2.28 7.71
CA PRO A 389 -1.21 -1.75 8.00
C PRO A 389 -0.48 -1.17 6.77
N ALA A 390 -0.69 -1.74 5.57
CA ALA A 390 -0.15 -1.19 4.33
C ALA A 390 -0.82 0.14 3.97
N ILE A 391 -2.15 0.24 4.08
CA ILE A 391 -2.89 1.50 3.87
C ILE A 391 -2.35 2.61 4.78
N LEU A 392 -2.10 2.30 6.06
CA LEU A 392 -1.53 3.25 7.02
C LEU A 392 -0.13 3.71 6.65
N LEU A 393 0.75 2.78 6.25
CA LEU A 393 2.09 3.12 5.80
C LEU A 393 2.04 3.93 4.50
N THR A 394 1.13 3.62 3.57
CA THR A 394 0.90 4.44 2.37
C THR A 394 0.45 5.85 2.73
N CYS A 395 -0.46 6.03 3.69
CA CYS A 395 -0.82 7.36 4.20
C CYS A 395 0.41 8.10 4.75
N LEU A 396 1.25 7.40 5.53
CA LEU A 396 2.45 7.99 6.13
C LEU A 396 3.48 8.41 5.09
N LEU A 397 3.72 7.59 4.05
CA LEU A 397 4.60 7.92 2.93
C LEU A 397 4.11 9.13 2.12
N ASN A 398 2.81 9.37 2.09
CA ASN A 398 2.19 10.54 1.46
C ASN A 398 2.00 11.72 2.40
N SER A 399 2.52 11.65 3.63
CA SER A 399 2.39 12.73 4.62
C SER A 399 3.73 13.36 4.97
N ALA A 400 3.70 14.62 5.40
CA ALA A 400 4.88 15.25 5.95
C ALA A 400 5.39 14.50 7.20
N PRO A 401 6.71 14.30 7.37
CA PRO A 401 7.79 14.83 6.54
C PRO A 401 8.24 13.91 5.38
N PHE A 402 7.70 12.69 5.26
CA PHE A 402 8.16 11.69 4.30
C PHE A 402 7.81 12.05 2.84
N LYS A 403 6.63 12.64 2.61
CA LYS A 403 6.11 12.99 1.28
C LYS A 403 7.16 13.65 0.38
N ASN A 404 7.85 14.67 0.88
CA ASN A 404 8.81 15.43 0.07
C ASN A 404 9.97 14.56 -0.42
N HIS A 405 10.42 13.60 0.39
CA HIS A 405 11.49 12.67 -0.01
C HIS A 405 10.99 11.59 -0.95
N ILE A 406 9.75 11.13 -0.79
CA ILE A 406 9.14 10.18 -1.72
C ILE A 406 8.94 10.85 -3.09
N TYR A 407 8.34 12.04 -3.12
CA TYR A 407 7.95 12.72 -4.36
C TYR A 407 9.16 13.33 -5.07
N SER A 408 10.32 13.49 -4.41
CA SER A 408 11.58 13.82 -5.11
C SER A 408 12.11 12.65 -5.95
N ASN A 409 11.62 11.43 -5.73
CA ASN A 409 12.10 10.20 -6.36
C ASN A 409 11.01 9.40 -7.07
N SER A 410 9.77 9.90 -7.07
CA SER A 410 8.58 9.29 -7.64
C SER A 410 7.63 10.38 -8.17
N TRP A 411 6.74 10.03 -9.09
CA TRP A 411 5.70 10.95 -9.54
C TRP A 411 4.46 10.88 -8.64
N GLY A 412 4.45 11.70 -7.59
CA GLY A 412 3.34 11.75 -6.67
C GLY A 412 3.21 10.48 -5.82
N ASP A 413 1.97 10.04 -5.59
CA ASP A 413 1.63 8.96 -4.68
C ASP A 413 1.85 7.56 -5.25
N LYS A 414 1.98 7.42 -6.57
CA LYS A 414 1.76 6.16 -7.27
C LYS A 414 2.63 4.97 -6.83
N GLU A 415 3.87 5.23 -6.44
CA GLU A 415 4.77 4.15 -6.02
C GLU A 415 4.56 3.78 -4.54
N THR A 416 3.90 4.63 -3.74
CA THR A 416 3.74 4.40 -2.30
C THR A 416 2.82 3.22 -1.96
N TYR A 417 1.92 2.84 -2.88
CA TYR A 417 1.00 1.73 -2.72
C TYR A 417 1.76 0.42 -2.59
N TRP A 418 2.58 0.06 -3.57
CA TRP A 418 3.32 -1.21 -3.55
C TRP A 418 4.55 -1.17 -2.62
N LEU A 419 5.21 -0.01 -2.47
CA LEU A 419 6.31 0.16 -1.51
C LEU A 419 5.89 -0.20 -0.08
N ALA A 420 4.68 0.21 0.33
CA ALA A 420 4.16 -0.13 1.65
C ALA A 420 3.93 -1.64 1.81
N HIS A 421 3.41 -2.30 0.78
CA HIS A 421 3.21 -3.75 0.77
C HIS A 421 4.53 -4.52 0.84
N GLU A 422 5.55 -4.10 0.07
CA GLU A 422 6.90 -4.68 0.12
C GLU A 422 7.56 -4.50 1.48
N ALA A 423 7.48 -3.29 2.04
CA ALA A 423 8.02 -2.97 3.36
C ALA A 423 7.42 -3.85 4.47
N LEU A 424 6.12 -4.14 4.39
CA LEU A 424 5.38 -4.86 5.42
C LEU A 424 5.19 -6.35 5.15
N ARG A 425 5.65 -6.84 3.99
CA ARG A 425 5.45 -8.23 3.56
C ARG A 425 3.97 -8.61 3.50
N ILE A 426 3.11 -7.67 3.09
CA ILE A 426 1.68 -7.89 2.89
C ILE A 426 1.45 -8.22 1.42
N PRO A 427 0.94 -9.41 1.07
CA PRO A 427 0.68 -9.79 -0.32
C PRO A 427 -0.19 -8.77 -1.04
N PHE A 428 0.10 -8.56 -2.33
CA PHE A 428 -0.69 -7.76 -3.25
C PHE A 428 -0.63 -8.36 -4.64
N SER A 429 -1.54 -7.94 -5.50
CA SER A 429 -1.57 -8.36 -6.89
C SER A 429 -1.47 -7.16 -7.82
N VAL A 430 -0.91 -7.42 -8.99
CA VAL A 430 -0.80 -6.44 -10.08
C VAL A 430 -1.58 -6.99 -11.28
N ALA A 431 -2.25 -6.11 -12.02
CA ALA A 431 -2.92 -6.42 -13.27
C ALA A 431 -1.99 -7.15 -14.26
N SER A 432 -2.57 -7.91 -15.19
CA SER A 432 -1.84 -8.75 -16.15
C SER A 432 -1.02 -7.88 -17.08
N ASP A 433 -1.67 -6.84 -17.58
CA ASP A 433 -1.16 -5.98 -18.62
C ASP A 433 -0.45 -4.76 -18.05
N ASN A 434 0.41 -4.18 -18.87
CA ASN A 434 1.02 -2.90 -18.56
C ASN A 434 0.11 -1.78 -19.06
N GLY A 435 0.40 -0.54 -18.65
CA GLY A 435 -0.35 0.61 -19.12
C GLY A 435 -0.30 0.70 -20.64
N GLY A 436 -1.46 0.90 -21.26
CA GLY A 436 -1.68 1.10 -22.69
C GLY A 436 -2.15 2.51 -23.01
N ALA A 437 -2.56 2.73 -24.25
CA ALA A 437 -3.15 4.00 -24.70
C ALA A 437 -4.55 3.78 -25.25
N ILE A 438 -5.48 4.70 -25.00
CA ILE A 438 -6.80 4.71 -25.63
C ILE A 438 -7.13 6.10 -26.17
N GLY A 439 -7.59 6.16 -27.42
CA GLY A 439 -7.84 7.42 -28.10
C GLY A 439 -7.90 7.24 -29.60
N GLN A 440 -7.21 8.14 -30.31
CA GLN A 440 -7.23 8.22 -31.76
C GLN A 440 -6.13 7.34 -32.37
N LEU A 441 -6.47 6.63 -33.45
CA LEU A 441 -5.48 5.95 -34.29
C LEU A 441 -4.77 6.99 -35.17
N ILE A 442 -3.45 7.01 -35.11
CA ILE A 442 -2.59 7.83 -35.95
C ILE A 442 -1.70 6.92 -36.77
N HIS A 443 -1.56 7.25 -38.06
CA HIS A 443 -0.59 6.64 -38.96
C HIS A 443 0.51 7.67 -39.24
N SER A 444 1.73 7.37 -38.81
CA SER A 444 2.89 8.26 -38.99
C SER A 444 4.13 7.45 -39.34
N ASP A 445 4.85 7.88 -40.37
CA ASP A 445 6.10 7.25 -40.82
C ASP A 445 6.01 5.73 -41.07
N GLY A 446 4.86 5.27 -41.58
CA GLY A 446 4.61 3.86 -41.85
C GLY A 446 4.37 3.00 -40.61
N ALA A 447 4.15 3.61 -39.45
CA ALA A 447 3.82 2.94 -38.19
C ALA A 447 2.45 3.39 -37.68
N ASP A 448 1.76 2.46 -36.99
CA ASP A 448 0.47 2.72 -36.37
C ASP A 448 0.64 2.92 -34.86
N MET A 449 -0.09 3.90 -34.33
CA MET A 449 -0.08 4.23 -32.92
C MET A 449 -1.43 4.72 -32.44
N VAL A 450 -1.72 4.49 -31.16
CA VAL A 450 -2.89 5.07 -30.50
C VAL A 450 -2.45 6.16 -29.55
N CYS A 451 -3.01 7.36 -29.72
CA CYS A 451 -2.71 8.53 -28.92
C CYS A 451 -3.90 8.93 -28.05
N GLY A 452 -3.69 9.02 -26.74
CA GLY A 452 -4.74 9.45 -25.80
C GLY A 452 -4.44 9.15 -24.34
N GLY A 453 -5.48 8.75 -23.60
CA GLY A 453 -5.43 8.48 -22.17
C GLY A 453 -4.68 7.20 -21.82
N LEU A 454 -4.17 7.12 -20.58
CA LEU A 454 -3.54 5.90 -20.06
C LEU A 454 -4.63 4.85 -19.83
N TYR A 455 -4.49 3.71 -20.50
CA TYR A 455 -5.52 2.70 -20.63
C TYR A 455 -5.10 1.38 -19.98
N HIS A 456 -6.08 0.65 -19.45
CA HIS A 456 -5.91 -0.67 -18.87
C HIS A 456 -7.00 -1.60 -19.39
N ALA A 457 -6.59 -2.79 -19.82
CA ALA A 457 -7.50 -3.85 -20.24
C ALA A 457 -7.80 -4.81 -19.09
N ASP A 458 -8.82 -5.66 -19.27
CA ASP A 458 -9.01 -6.84 -18.43
C ASP A 458 -8.13 -8.01 -18.89
N ASP A 459 -8.15 -9.12 -18.14
CA ASP A 459 -7.34 -10.31 -18.44
C ASP A 459 -7.63 -10.94 -19.83
N MET A 460 -8.74 -10.54 -20.48
CA MET A 460 -9.18 -10.98 -21.80
C MET A 460 -8.93 -9.93 -22.90
N ASP A 461 -8.06 -8.94 -22.67
CA ASP A 461 -7.76 -7.81 -23.57
C ASP A 461 -8.96 -6.91 -23.89
N ARG A 462 -10.04 -6.97 -23.10
CA ARG A 462 -11.19 -6.10 -23.33
C ARG A 462 -11.00 -4.76 -22.63
N PRO A 463 -11.51 -3.65 -23.20
CA PRO A 463 -11.54 -2.36 -22.54
C PRO A 463 -12.10 -2.43 -21.13
N LEU A 464 -11.30 -2.00 -20.15
CA LEU A 464 -11.71 -1.98 -18.74
C LEU A 464 -11.83 -0.54 -18.26
N TRP A 465 -10.73 0.20 -18.20
CA TRP A 465 -10.74 1.61 -17.77
C TRP A 465 -9.58 2.41 -18.34
N PHE A 466 -9.70 3.73 -18.31
CA PHE A 466 -8.62 4.64 -18.67
C PHE A 466 -8.64 5.91 -17.83
N ASN A 467 -7.49 6.54 -17.68
CA ASN A 467 -7.29 7.77 -16.93
C ASN A 467 -7.09 8.97 -17.86
N GLY A 468 -7.44 10.15 -17.37
CA GLY A 468 -7.12 11.43 -18.00
C GLY A 468 -8.33 12.26 -18.44
N GLY A 469 -9.55 11.70 -18.37
CA GLY A 469 -10.77 12.31 -18.91
C GLY A 469 -10.78 12.32 -20.45
N ILE A 470 -11.64 13.15 -21.04
CA ILE A 470 -11.82 13.20 -22.51
C ILE A 470 -11.51 14.57 -23.12
N GLY A 471 -11.41 15.63 -22.33
CA GLY A 471 -11.07 16.96 -22.84
C GLY A 471 -10.65 17.92 -21.74
N SER A 472 -10.76 19.23 -22.03
CA SER A 472 -10.52 20.29 -21.07
C SER A 472 -11.30 20.04 -19.78
N ARG A 473 -10.59 20.12 -18.65
CA ARG A 473 -11.13 19.91 -17.31
C ARG A 473 -11.72 21.17 -16.70
N ILE A 474 -11.78 22.24 -17.48
CA ILE A 474 -12.43 23.50 -17.16
C ILE A 474 -13.38 23.89 -18.30
N PRO A 475 -14.52 24.53 -17.99
CA PRO A 475 -15.42 24.98 -19.04
C PRO A 475 -14.73 25.92 -20.03
N ALA A 476 -14.90 25.67 -21.33
CA ALA A 476 -14.22 26.42 -22.39
C ALA A 476 -15.03 26.43 -23.69
N LYS A 477 -14.70 27.38 -24.58
CA LYS A 477 -15.25 27.43 -25.95
C LYS A 477 -14.71 26.31 -26.84
N GLU A 478 -13.46 25.93 -26.63
CA GLU A 478 -12.80 24.82 -27.32
C GLU A 478 -12.35 23.81 -26.26
N LEU A 479 -12.92 22.61 -26.29
CA LEU A 479 -12.69 21.60 -25.27
C LEU A 479 -11.52 20.67 -25.57
N GLY A 480 -10.98 20.67 -26.80
CA GLY A 480 -9.87 19.77 -27.17
C GLY A 480 -10.20 18.29 -26.92
N ILE A 481 -11.38 17.86 -27.37
CA ILE A 481 -11.91 16.51 -27.10
C ILE A 481 -11.03 15.44 -27.78
N THR A 482 -10.60 14.46 -26.99
CA THR A 482 -9.92 13.25 -27.45
C THR A 482 -10.95 12.29 -28.03
N GLN A 483 -10.76 11.89 -29.29
CA GLN A 483 -11.62 10.88 -29.92
C GLN A 483 -11.25 9.48 -29.44
N VAL A 484 -12.10 8.89 -28.60
CA VAL A 484 -11.89 7.55 -28.05
C VAL A 484 -12.46 6.51 -29.02
N GLN A 485 -11.59 5.88 -29.82
CA GLN A 485 -11.98 4.96 -30.91
C GLN A 485 -11.17 3.67 -30.94
N HIS A 486 -9.89 3.75 -30.61
CA HIS A 486 -8.95 2.64 -30.63
C HIS A 486 -8.21 2.58 -29.30
N TRP A 487 -7.70 1.39 -28.99
CA TRP A 487 -6.83 1.15 -27.85
C TRP A 487 -5.58 0.42 -28.32
N ALA A 488 -4.50 0.59 -27.57
CA ALA A 488 -3.26 -0.15 -27.70
C ALA A 488 -2.88 -0.74 -26.35
N ILE A 489 -2.53 -2.02 -26.31
CA ILE A 489 -2.09 -2.73 -25.09
C ILE A 489 -0.60 -3.03 -25.19
N GLU A 490 0.06 -3.05 -24.03
CA GLU A 490 1.47 -3.36 -23.85
C GLU A 490 1.62 -4.48 -22.81
N ARG A 491 2.18 -5.64 -23.16
CA ARG A 491 2.23 -6.81 -22.24
C ARG A 491 3.59 -7.09 -21.63
N THR A 492 4.67 -6.99 -22.41
CA THR A 492 5.97 -7.56 -22.01
C THR A 492 6.96 -6.56 -21.43
N GLY A 493 6.74 -5.26 -21.67
CA GLY A 493 7.69 -4.18 -21.43
C GLY A 493 8.89 -4.18 -22.40
N ALA A 494 8.97 -5.15 -23.31
CA ALA A 494 10.09 -5.34 -24.22
C ALA A 494 9.75 -4.83 -25.63
N ASN A 495 10.70 -4.14 -26.28
CA ASN A 495 10.52 -3.54 -27.61
C ASN A 495 9.29 -2.61 -27.70
N VAL A 496 8.95 -1.96 -26.60
CA VAL A 496 7.83 -1.03 -26.50
C VAL A 496 8.30 0.34 -26.97
N LYS A 497 7.51 0.98 -27.84
CA LYS A 497 7.77 2.34 -28.29
C LYS A 497 6.61 3.26 -27.89
N TRP A 498 6.92 4.18 -26.98
CA TRP A 498 6.04 5.27 -26.58
C TRP A 498 6.55 6.60 -27.16
N GLU A 499 5.67 7.41 -27.74
CA GLU A 499 5.95 8.84 -27.97
C GLU A 499 5.50 9.62 -26.74
N ILE A 500 6.48 10.09 -25.95
CA ILE A 500 6.24 10.76 -24.66
C ILE A 500 6.60 12.24 -24.63
N ALA A 501 7.09 12.79 -25.75
CA ALA A 501 7.55 14.17 -25.82
C ALA A 501 6.40 15.20 -25.84
N THR A 502 5.22 14.80 -26.32
CA THR A 502 4.03 15.64 -26.46
C THR A 502 2.82 14.91 -25.91
N GLU A 503 1.88 15.66 -25.31
CA GLU A 503 0.57 15.14 -24.95
C GLU A 503 -0.43 15.35 -26.11
N PRO A 504 -1.33 14.38 -26.37
CA PRO A 504 -1.47 13.10 -25.69
C PRO A 504 -0.33 12.13 -26.02
N PHE A 505 0.01 11.26 -25.07
CA PHE A 505 1.02 10.22 -25.30
C PHE A 505 0.52 9.17 -26.27
N CYS A 506 1.44 8.61 -27.06
CA CYS A 506 1.10 7.62 -28.07
C CYS A 506 1.85 6.30 -27.86
N LEU A 507 1.14 5.19 -27.99
CA LEU A 507 1.72 3.85 -27.99
C LEU A 507 1.69 3.27 -29.40
N HIS A 508 2.87 2.91 -29.92
CA HIS A 508 2.99 2.17 -31.18
C HIS A 508 2.50 0.74 -30.99
N GLY A 509 1.87 0.18 -32.02
CA GLY A 509 1.45 -1.21 -32.01
C GLY A 509 1.03 -1.71 -33.37
N LYS A 510 0.88 -3.03 -33.51
CA LYS A 510 0.41 -3.65 -34.75
C LYS A 510 -1.12 -3.70 -34.79
N LEU A 511 -1.72 -3.11 -35.81
CA LEU A 511 -3.17 -3.18 -36.08
C LEU A 511 -3.66 -4.62 -36.26
N ASP A 512 -4.89 -4.85 -35.80
CA ASP A 512 -5.68 -6.07 -36.03
C ASP A 512 -4.95 -7.38 -35.66
N SER A 513 -4.12 -7.32 -34.62
CA SER A 513 -3.48 -8.52 -34.08
C SER A 513 -4.49 -9.36 -33.29
N PRO A 514 -4.37 -10.69 -33.28
CA PRO A 514 -5.16 -11.53 -32.39
C PRO A 514 -4.98 -11.13 -30.92
N LEU A 515 -6.01 -11.34 -30.09
CA LEU A 515 -5.91 -11.15 -28.64
C LEU A 515 -4.92 -12.16 -28.03
N GLY A 516 -4.31 -11.80 -26.90
CA GLY A 516 -3.35 -12.64 -26.18
C GLY A 516 -1.94 -12.67 -26.76
N VAL A 517 -1.58 -11.76 -27.67
CA VAL A 517 -0.23 -11.66 -28.22
C VAL A 517 0.74 -10.93 -27.27
N ASN A 518 2.00 -11.39 -27.23
CA ASN A 518 3.03 -10.87 -26.33
C ASN A 518 3.79 -9.63 -26.86
N TYR A 519 3.16 -8.84 -27.72
CA TYR A 519 3.72 -7.59 -28.26
C TYR A 519 2.66 -6.49 -28.29
N SER A 520 3.09 -5.24 -28.44
CA SER A 520 2.17 -4.11 -28.51
C SER A 520 1.26 -4.23 -29.73
N HIS A 521 -0.04 -4.23 -29.49
CA HIS A 521 -1.04 -4.38 -30.55
C HIS A 521 -2.19 -3.40 -30.35
N ILE A 522 -2.84 -3.07 -31.47
CA ILE A 522 -3.91 -2.10 -31.54
C ILE A 522 -5.21 -2.81 -31.86
N GLY A 523 -6.25 -2.49 -31.10
CA GLY A 523 -7.61 -2.92 -31.34
C GLY A 523 -8.55 -1.74 -31.51
N LYS A 524 -9.66 -1.99 -32.21
CA LYS A 524 -10.76 -1.04 -32.35
C LYS A 524 -11.83 -1.33 -31.31
N LEU A 525 -12.41 -0.28 -30.74
CA LEU A 525 -13.58 -0.43 -29.87
C LEU A 525 -14.74 -1.06 -30.66
N THR A 526 -15.45 -1.98 -30.00
CA THR A 526 -16.66 -2.59 -30.55
C THR A 526 -17.77 -1.54 -30.74
N PRO A 527 -18.82 -1.81 -31.54
CA PRO A 527 -19.92 -0.86 -31.72
C PRO A 527 -20.56 -0.37 -30.41
N ASN A 528 -20.68 -1.25 -29.41
CA ASN A 528 -21.23 -0.89 -28.09
C ASN A 528 -20.27 0.00 -27.29
N GLU A 529 -18.97 -0.30 -27.32
CA GLU A 529 -17.95 0.51 -26.65
C GLU A 529 -17.77 1.88 -27.32
N LEU A 530 -17.85 1.96 -28.66
CA LEU A 530 -17.87 3.22 -29.40
C LEU A 530 -19.09 4.07 -29.04
N ASN A 531 -20.25 3.44 -28.86
CA ASN A 531 -21.44 4.14 -28.39
C ASN A 531 -21.26 4.68 -26.96
N LEU A 532 -20.63 3.90 -26.08
CA LEU A 532 -20.29 4.35 -24.74
C LEU A 532 -19.30 5.52 -24.76
N ALA A 533 -18.24 5.45 -25.57
CA ALA A 533 -17.28 6.53 -25.75
C ALA A 533 -17.93 7.82 -26.29
N ARG A 534 -18.93 7.69 -27.18
CA ARG A 534 -19.76 8.81 -27.65
C ARG A 534 -20.54 9.43 -26.50
N ASN A 535 -21.22 8.62 -25.67
CA ASN A 535 -21.94 9.12 -24.49
C ASN A 535 -21.00 9.86 -23.53
N MET A 536 -19.78 9.36 -23.33
CA MET A 536 -18.78 10.05 -22.51
C MET A 536 -18.44 11.42 -23.12
N THR A 537 -18.31 11.51 -24.45
CA THR A 537 -18.02 12.78 -25.14
C THR A 537 -19.20 13.76 -25.07
N GLU A 538 -20.41 13.29 -25.38
CA GLU A 538 -21.63 14.12 -25.38
C GLU A 538 -21.90 14.73 -24.01
N LEU A 539 -21.79 13.93 -22.93
CA LEU A 539 -21.93 14.43 -21.56
C LEU A 539 -20.80 15.40 -21.18
N TRP A 540 -19.58 15.20 -21.69
CA TRP A 540 -18.49 16.14 -21.44
C TRP A 540 -18.77 17.50 -22.11
N VAL A 541 -19.27 17.49 -23.35
CA VAL A 541 -19.69 18.72 -24.04
C VAL A 541 -20.80 19.42 -23.28
N GLU A 542 -21.83 18.69 -22.84
CA GLU A 542 -22.94 19.25 -22.04
C GLU A 542 -22.45 19.95 -20.76
N LEU A 543 -21.49 19.35 -20.07
CA LEU A 543 -21.03 19.86 -18.77
C LEU A 543 -19.99 20.99 -18.87
N PHE A 544 -19.22 21.05 -19.95
CA PHE A 544 -18.04 21.93 -20.04
C PHE A 544 -18.09 22.95 -21.18
N GLN A 545 -18.95 22.81 -22.19
CA GLN A 545 -19.00 23.76 -23.30
C GLN A 545 -19.64 25.09 -22.87
N LEU A 546 -18.96 26.21 -23.15
CA LEU A 546 -19.45 27.58 -22.90
C LEU A 546 -20.23 28.17 -24.09
#